data_AF-A0A959HUT4-F1
#
_entry.id   AF-A0A959HUT4-F1
#
_cell.length_a   1.000
_cell.length_b   1.000
_cell.length_c   1.000
_cell.angle_alpha   90.00
_cell.angle_beta   90.00
_cell.angle_gamma   90.00
#
_symmetry.space_group_name_H-M   'P 1'
#
loop_
_entity.id
_entity.type
_entity.pdbx_description
1 polymer ?
#
loop_
_entity_poly.entity_id
_entity_poly.type
_entity_poly.pdbx_seq_one_letter_code
_entity_poly.pdbx_strand_id
1 'polypeptide(L)'
;KRILFLADRNALIDQTRRGDFKHFKDKMTVVKHRQIDKSFEIYLALYQGLSGTDEAANVYKQFSRDFFDLIVIDECHRGSAKEDSSWREILTYFKNATHIGLTATPKETNEASNTEYFGDPVYTYSLRQGIDDGFLAPYRVIRVALNVDAEGWRPEQGKTDKDGNEVEDR
;
A
#
# COMPACT_ATOMS: atom_id res chain seq x y z
N LYS A 1 -8.30 -15.76 19.60
CA LYS A 1 -7.68 -15.91 18.26
C LYS A 1 -6.59 -14.85 18.13
N ARG A 2 -5.46 -15.16 17.49
CA ARG A 2 -4.29 -14.28 17.38
C ARG A 2 -4.26 -13.61 16.00
N ILE A 3 -4.14 -12.29 15.99
CA ILE A 3 -4.26 -11.47 14.79
C ILE A 3 -2.97 -10.67 14.58
N LEU A 4 -2.47 -10.64 13.34
CA LEU A 4 -1.40 -9.75 12.91
C LEU A 4 -1.96 -8.72 11.94
N PHE A 5 -1.79 -7.44 12.24
CA PHE A 5 -2.09 -6.33 11.34
C PHE A 5 -0.77 -5.73 10.84
N LEU A 6 -0.60 -5.75 9.54
CA LEU A 6 0.60 -5.26 8.87
C LEU A 6 0.30 -3.97 8.12
N ALA A 7 1.18 -2.98 8.25
CA ALA A 7 1.11 -1.73 7.49
C ALA A 7 2.50 -1.25 7.07
N ASP A 8 2.53 -0.35 6.09
CA ASP A 8 3.78 0.17 5.51
C ASP A 8 4.40 1.30 6.35
N ARG A 9 3.60 2.05 7.11
CA ARG A 9 4.05 3.28 7.80
C ARG A 9 3.60 3.34 9.26
N ASN A 10 4.45 3.89 10.13
CA ASN A 10 4.14 4.09 11.56
C ASN A 10 2.85 4.89 11.77
N ALA A 11 2.59 5.90 10.93
CA ALA A 11 1.38 6.69 11.01
C ALA A 11 0.11 5.85 10.86
N LEU A 12 0.13 4.83 9.98
CA LEU A 12 -1.00 3.91 9.79
C LEU A 12 -1.19 3.03 11.03
N ILE A 13 -0.10 2.48 11.58
CA ILE A 13 -0.14 1.71 12.83
C ILE A 13 -0.71 2.53 13.99
N ASP A 14 -0.24 3.77 14.16
CA ASP A 14 -0.69 4.64 15.25
C ASP A 14 -2.14 5.11 15.04
N GLN A 15 -2.58 5.28 13.79
CA GLN A 15 -3.97 5.55 13.44
C GLN A 15 -4.86 4.36 13.78
N THR A 16 -4.53 3.16 13.29
CA THR A 16 -5.30 1.93 13.57
C THR A 16 -5.38 1.70 15.07
N ARG A 17 -4.27 1.81 15.80
CA ARG A 17 -4.23 1.61 17.26
C ARG A 17 -5.16 2.55 18.03
N ARG A 18 -5.12 3.85 17.71
CA ARG A 18 -5.85 4.88 18.46
C ARG A 18 -7.30 5.07 17.98
N GLY A 19 -7.56 4.73 16.72
CA GLY A 19 -8.85 4.86 16.06
C GLY A 19 -9.56 3.51 15.98
N ASP A 20 -9.37 2.82 14.86
CA ASP A 20 -10.15 1.64 14.46
C ASP A 20 -10.14 0.54 15.52
N PHE A 21 -8.98 0.28 16.12
CA PHE A 21 -8.77 -0.81 17.05
C PHE A 21 -8.88 -0.36 18.51
N LYS A 22 -9.20 0.91 18.80
CA LYS A 22 -9.22 1.46 20.18
C LYS A 22 -9.99 0.62 21.19
N HIS A 23 -11.02 -0.09 20.74
CA HIS A 23 -11.89 -0.91 21.57
C HIS A 23 -11.21 -2.18 22.09
N PHE A 24 -10.12 -2.65 21.47
CA PHE A 24 -9.36 -3.82 21.93
C PHE A 24 -8.38 -3.52 23.07
N LYS A 25 -8.15 -2.24 23.42
CA LYS A 25 -7.42 -1.79 24.61
C LYS A 25 -6.13 -2.58 24.91
N ASP A 26 -6.11 -3.35 25.99
CA ASP A 26 -4.99 -4.13 26.54
C ASP A 26 -4.72 -5.44 25.78
N LYS A 27 -5.59 -5.81 24.84
CA LYS A 27 -5.42 -7.00 24.00
C LYS A 27 -4.47 -6.77 22.82
N MET A 28 -4.11 -5.52 22.54
CA MET A 28 -3.25 -5.16 21.41
C MET A 28 -1.85 -4.73 21.84
N THR A 29 -0.86 -5.02 21.01
CA THR A 29 0.50 -4.50 21.13
C THR A 29 1.02 -4.03 19.78
N VAL A 30 1.97 -3.08 19.81
CA VAL A 30 2.73 -2.70 18.62
C VAL A 30 4.09 -3.36 18.72
N VAL A 31 4.46 -4.18 17.73
CA VAL A 31 5.77 -4.81 17.68
C VAL A 31 6.81 -3.73 17.42
N LYS A 32 7.63 -3.43 18.44
CA LYS A 32 8.72 -2.44 18.38
C LYS A 32 10.02 -3.07 18.86
N HIS A 33 11.15 -2.56 18.40
CA HIS A 33 12.49 -2.90 18.89
C HIS A 33 12.87 -4.38 18.88
N ARG A 34 12.27 -5.19 17.99
CA ARG A 34 12.56 -6.62 17.82
C ARG A 34 12.33 -7.50 19.06
N GLN A 35 11.70 -6.96 20.12
CA GLN A 35 11.28 -7.73 21.28
C GLN A 35 9.79 -8.04 21.18
N ILE A 36 9.45 -9.31 21.37
CA ILE A 36 8.07 -9.80 21.23
C ILE A 36 7.58 -10.30 22.58
N ASP A 37 6.54 -9.63 23.09
CA ASP A 37 5.69 -10.17 24.13
C ASP A 37 4.53 -10.95 23.49
N LYS A 38 4.47 -12.26 23.75
CA LYS A 38 3.47 -13.17 23.15
C LYS A 38 2.16 -13.24 23.93
N SER A 39 1.98 -12.44 24.99
CA SER A 39 0.78 -12.44 25.83
C SER A 39 -0.43 -11.73 25.20
N PHE A 40 -0.22 -10.99 24.10
CA PHE A 40 -1.25 -10.24 23.41
C PHE A 40 -2.02 -11.08 22.40
N GLU A 41 -3.20 -10.59 22.01
CA GLU A 41 -4.07 -11.23 21.02
C GLU A 41 -3.98 -10.53 19.66
N ILE A 42 -3.69 -9.23 19.63
CA ILE A 42 -3.61 -8.42 18.40
C ILE A 42 -2.23 -7.77 18.32
N TYR A 43 -1.54 -7.98 17.21
CA TYR A 43 -0.20 -7.47 16.97
C TYR A 43 -0.24 -6.51 15.80
N LEU A 44 0.16 -5.27 16.03
CA LEU A 44 0.32 -4.25 15.00
C LEU A 44 1.81 -4.16 14.66
N ALA A 45 2.17 -4.32 13.39
CA ALA A 45 3.57 -4.32 12.99
C ALA A 45 3.81 -3.70 11.61
N LEU A 46 5.01 -3.16 11.42
CA LEU A 46 5.49 -2.75 10.11
C LEU A 46 6.15 -3.93 9.40
N TYR A 47 6.05 -4.00 8.06
CA TYR A 47 6.72 -5.04 7.27
C TYR A 47 8.23 -5.05 7.55
N GLN A 48 8.87 -3.90 7.38
CA GLN A 48 10.27 -3.60 7.70
C GLN A 48 10.62 -3.73 9.19
N GLY A 49 9.60 -3.70 10.06
CA GLY A 49 9.79 -3.95 11.49
C GLY A 49 9.89 -5.45 11.81
N LEU A 50 9.35 -6.30 10.94
CA LEU A 50 9.35 -7.75 11.09
C LEU A 50 10.46 -8.44 10.31
N SER A 51 10.77 -7.97 9.12
CA SER A 51 11.89 -8.46 8.30
C SER A 51 13.18 -7.69 8.59
N GLY A 52 14.32 -8.37 8.65
CA GLY A 52 15.64 -7.75 8.72
C GLY A 52 16.49 -8.08 7.51
N THR A 53 17.68 -7.47 7.43
CA THR A 53 18.65 -7.71 6.36
C THR A 53 19.23 -9.12 6.38
N ASP A 54 19.28 -9.75 7.56
CA ASP A 54 19.78 -11.12 7.77
C ASP A 54 18.74 -12.00 8.46
N GLU A 55 18.89 -13.31 8.33
CA GLU A 55 17.93 -14.29 8.85
C GLU A 55 17.70 -14.18 10.36
N ALA A 56 18.78 -13.94 11.13
CA ALA A 56 18.73 -13.73 12.58
C ALA A 56 17.99 -12.44 12.97
N ALA A 57 17.86 -11.50 12.04
CA ALA A 57 17.16 -10.24 12.25
C ALA A 57 15.65 -10.40 11.99
N ASN A 58 15.17 -11.46 11.36
CA ASN A 58 13.74 -11.68 11.08
C ASN A 58 12.94 -11.93 12.37
N VAL A 59 12.35 -10.86 12.90
CA VAL A 59 11.56 -10.82 14.14
C VAL A 59 10.33 -11.73 14.02
N TYR A 60 9.75 -11.84 12.83
CA TYR A 60 8.60 -12.72 12.60
C TYR A 60 8.89 -14.18 12.91
N LYS A 61 10.14 -14.65 12.78
CA LYS A 61 10.54 -16.04 13.07
C LYS A 61 10.55 -16.36 14.57
N GLN A 62 10.46 -15.36 15.45
CA GLN A 62 10.28 -15.59 16.88
C GLN A 62 8.86 -16.11 17.20
N PHE A 63 7.88 -15.84 16.33
CA PHE A 63 6.56 -16.48 16.40
C PHE A 63 6.63 -17.86 15.73
N SER A 64 5.85 -18.83 16.23
CA SER A 64 5.67 -20.09 15.50
C SER A 64 4.89 -19.86 14.20
N ARG A 65 5.08 -20.71 13.19
CA ARG A 65 4.37 -20.64 11.90
C ARG A 65 2.83 -20.62 12.04
N ASP A 66 2.31 -21.30 13.06
CA ASP A 66 0.88 -21.38 13.38
C ASP A 66 0.47 -20.46 14.53
N PHE A 67 1.27 -19.42 14.82
CA PHE A 67 0.95 -18.49 15.89
C PHE A 67 -0.27 -17.63 15.55
N PHE A 68 -0.37 -17.14 14.32
CA PHE A 68 -1.47 -16.27 13.91
C PHE A 68 -2.59 -17.07 13.25
N ASP A 69 -3.83 -16.73 13.61
CA ASP A 69 -5.04 -17.27 12.98
C ASP A 69 -5.47 -16.41 11.78
N LEU A 70 -5.19 -15.10 11.84
CA LEU A 70 -5.56 -14.10 10.85
C LEU A 70 -4.42 -13.08 10.66
N ILE A 71 -4.14 -12.74 9.41
CA ILE A 71 -3.26 -11.65 9.03
C ILE A 71 -4.05 -10.66 8.19
N VAL A 72 -4.08 -9.40 8.61
CA VAL A 72 -4.64 -8.28 7.85
C VAL A 72 -3.47 -7.48 7.29
N ILE A 73 -3.48 -7.27 5.98
CA ILE A 73 -2.40 -6.65 5.21
C ILE A 73 -2.94 -5.34 4.66
N ASP A 74 -2.61 -4.23 5.31
CA ASP A 74 -2.96 -2.89 4.84
C ASP A 74 -2.02 -2.45 3.70
N GLU A 75 -2.57 -1.67 2.76
CA GLU A 75 -1.93 -1.27 1.52
C GLU A 75 -1.27 -2.45 0.80
N CYS A 76 -2.00 -3.57 0.69
CA CYS A 76 -1.48 -4.83 0.15
C CYS A 76 -1.00 -4.72 -1.30
N HIS A 77 -1.27 -3.59 -1.96
CA HIS A 77 -0.75 -3.29 -3.29
C HIS A 77 0.75 -3.00 -3.35
N ARG A 78 1.42 -2.84 -2.22
CA ARG A 78 2.85 -2.56 -2.17
C ARG A 78 3.67 -3.84 -2.34
N GLY A 79 3.21 -4.94 -1.75
CA GLY A 79 3.88 -6.24 -1.79
C GLY A 79 3.94 -6.95 -3.16
N SER A 80 3.35 -6.38 -4.21
CA SER A 80 3.46 -6.90 -5.59
C SER A 80 4.68 -6.38 -6.35
N ALA A 81 5.36 -5.34 -5.86
CA ALA A 81 6.59 -4.90 -6.49
C ALA A 81 7.69 -5.93 -6.25
N LYS A 82 8.49 -6.26 -7.29
CA LYS A 82 9.68 -7.13 -7.21
C LYS A 82 10.66 -6.77 -6.07
N GLU A 83 10.57 -5.55 -5.54
CA GLU A 83 11.40 -5.02 -4.46
C GLU A 83 10.99 -5.49 -3.05
N ASP A 84 9.78 -6.03 -2.84
CA ASP A 84 9.27 -6.38 -1.50
C ASP A 84 9.33 -7.90 -1.19
N SER A 85 10.50 -8.52 -1.37
CA SER A 85 10.75 -9.93 -0.98
C SER A 85 10.40 -10.22 0.49
N SER A 86 10.62 -9.24 1.35
CA SER A 86 10.33 -9.28 2.79
C SER A 86 8.87 -9.57 3.12
N TRP A 87 7.95 -9.00 2.35
CA TRP A 87 6.51 -9.21 2.53
C TRP A 87 6.12 -10.65 2.22
N ARG A 88 6.56 -11.17 1.06
CA ARG A 88 6.23 -12.53 0.62
C ARG A 88 6.80 -13.56 1.58
N GLU A 89 7.98 -13.31 2.14
CA GLU A 89 8.59 -14.17 3.17
C GLU A 89 7.74 -14.26 4.43
N ILE A 90 7.28 -13.13 4.98
CA ILE A 90 6.43 -13.10 6.18
C ILE A 90 5.14 -13.89 5.93
N LEU A 91 4.47 -13.63 4.82
CA LEU A 91 3.21 -14.32 4.52
C LEU A 91 3.41 -15.81 4.24
N THR A 92 4.46 -16.18 3.53
CA THR A 92 4.82 -17.58 3.29
C THR A 92 5.16 -18.30 4.59
N TYR A 93 5.79 -17.62 5.54
CA TYR A 93 6.09 -18.18 6.86
C TYR A 93 4.80 -18.51 7.63
N PHE A 94 3.82 -17.61 7.59
CA PHE A 94 2.50 -17.77 8.22
C PHE A 94 1.41 -18.25 7.25
N LYS A 95 1.75 -19.16 6.33
CA LYS A 95 0.84 -19.64 5.26
C LYS A 95 -0.47 -20.28 5.74
N ASN A 96 -0.52 -20.74 6.99
CA ASN A 96 -1.70 -21.42 7.56
C ASN A 96 -2.71 -20.43 8.15
N ALA A 97 -2.32 -19.17 8.36
CA ALA A 97 -3.23 -18.12 8.77
C ALA A 97 -4.14 -17.71 7.61
N THR A 98 -5.35 -17.26 7.90
CA THR A 98 -6.17 -16.58 6.88
C THR A 98 -5.56 -15.21 6.57
N HIS A 99 -5.38 -14.86 5.30
CA HIS A 99 -4.82 -13.57 4.89
C HIS A 99 -5.91 -12.69 4.26
N ILE A 100 -6.04 -11.45 4.72
CA ILE A 100 -6.95 -10.45 4.18
C ILE A 100 -6.14 -9.25 3.73
N GLY A 101 -6.09 -9.01 2.42
CA GLY A 101 -5.48 -7.82 1.83
C GLY A 101 -6.49 -6.66 1.74
N LEU A 102 -6.08 -5.47 2.20
CA LEU A 102 -6.83 -4.23 2.07
C LEU A 102 -6.06 -3.28 1.16
N THR A 103 -6.74 -2.73 0.14
CA THR A 103 -6.15 -1.72 -0.75
C THR A 103 -7.23 -0.85 -1.37
N ALA A 104 -6.95 0.45 -1.49
CA ALA A 104 -7.77 1.38 -2.28
C ALA A 104 -7.38 1.40 -3.77
N THR A 105 -6.16 0.94 -4.09
CA THR A 105 -5.59 0.96 -5.44
C THR A 105 -5.03 -0.43 -5.78
N PRO A 106 -5.87 -1.37 -6.24
CA PRO A 106 -5.36 -2.64 -6.73
C PRO A 106 -4.42 -2.38 -7.91
N LYS A 107 -3.21 -2.95 -7.88
CA LYS A 107 -2.25 -2.88 -8.97
C LYS A 107 -2.38 -4.14 -9.82
N GLU A 108 -2.67 -3.91 -11.09
CA GLU A 108 -2.64 -4.91 -12.15
C GLU A 108 -1.75 -4.37 -13.26
N THR A 109 -0.43 -4.56 -13.12
CA THR A 109 0.51 -4.28 -14.21
C THR A 109 1.12 -5.60 -14.70
N ASN A 110 1.71 -5.57 -15.90
CA ASN A 110 2.39 -6.73 -16.49
C ASN A 110 3.58 -7.24 -15.65
N GLU A 111 4.07 -6.45 -14.69
CA GLU A 111 5.29 -6.73 -13.92
C GLU A 111 5.04 -6.96 -12.42
N ALA A 112 3.90 -6.50 -11.92
CA ALA A 112 3.52 -6.55 -10.51
C ALA A 112 1.99 -6.66 -10.40
N SER A 113 1.53 -7.81 -9.93
CA SER A 113 0.10 -8.07 -9.75
C SER A 113 -0.17 -8.50 -8.31
N ASN A 114 -1.11 -7.82 -7.66
CA ASN A 114 -1.59 -8.22 -6.34
C ASN A 114 -2.45 -9.48 -6.41
N THR A 115 -3.15 -9.68 -7.53
CA THR A 115 -4.02 -10.84 -7.75
C THR A 115 -3.22 -12.13 -7.85
N GLU A 116 -1.92 -12.10 -8.17
CA GLU A 116 -1.08 -13.31 -8.14
C GLU A 116 -1.07 -13.97 -6.75
N TYR A 117 -1.04 -13.17 -5.67
CA TYR A 117 -1.07 -13.70 -4.31
C TYR A 117 -2.48 -13.80 -3.73
N PHE A 118 -3.28 -12.73 -3.87
CA PHE A 118 -4.57 -12.64 -3.20
C PHE A 118 -5.75 -13.19 -4.03
N GLY A 119 -5.55 -13.42 -5.33
CA GLY A 119 -6.65 -13.67 -6.25
C GLY A 119 -7.55 -12.45 -6.45
N ASP A 120 -8.71 -12.70 -7.04
CA ASP A 120 -9.71 -11.66 -7.31
C ASP A 120 -10.26 -11.03 -6.02
N PRO A 121 -10.57 -9.72 -6.02
CA PRO A 121 -11.19 -9.07 -4.87
C PRO A 121 -12.52 -9.73 -4.49
N VAL A 122 -12.62 -10.20 -3.24
CA VAL A 122 -13.88 -10.75 -2.70
C VAL A 122 -14.96 -9.69 -2.47
N TYR A 123 -14.55 -8.41 -2.38
CA TYR A 123 -15.42 -7.27 -2.23
C TYR A 123 -14.76 -6.02 -2.82
N THR A 124 -15.54 -5.18 -3.49
CA THR A 124 -15.08 -3.89 -4.02
C THR A 124 -16.10 -2.82 -3.67
N TYR A 125 -15.64 -1.79 -2.97
CA TYR A 125 -16.41 -0.59 -2.70
C TYR A 125 -15.92 0.53 -3.62
N SER A 126 -16.70 0.83 -4.65
CA SER A 126 -16.25 1.77 -5.69
C SER A 126 -16.26 3.22 -5.21
N LEU A 127 -15.39 4.05 -5.79
CA LEU A 127 -15.40 5.50 -5.58
C LEU A 127 -16.77 6.12 -5.86
N ARG A 128 -17.44 5.66 -6.93
CA ARG A 128 -18.80 6.09 -7.28
C ARG A 128 -19.79 5.76 -6.15
N GLN A 129 -19.77 4.52 -5.66
CA GLN A 129 -20.64 4.10 -4.57
C GLN A 129 -20.38 4.92 -3.29
N GLY A 130 -19.10 5.17 -2.96
CA GLY A 130 -18.74 6.04 -1.85
C GLY A 130 -19.31 7.46 -1.95
N ILE A 131 -19.40 8.01 -3.17
CA ILE A 131 -20.02 9.31 -3.42
C ILE A 131 -21.55 9.21 -3.30
N ASP A 132 -22.16 8.21 -3.93
CA ASP A 132 -23.62 8.02 -3.95
C ASP A 132 -24.18 7.77 -2.54
N ASP A 133 -23.45 7.03 -1.69
CA ASP A 133 -23.80 6.74 -0.30
C ASP A 133 -23.49 7.92 0.67
N GLY A 134 -22.87 9.00 0.17
CA GLY A 134 -22.57 10.20 0.96
C GLY A 134 -21.34 10.11 1.87
N PHE A 135 -20.52 9.05 1.74
CA PHE A 135 -19.27 8.91 2.49
C PHE A 135 -18.09 9.66 1.87
N LEU A 136 -18.13 9.93 0.57
CA LEU A 136 -17.09 10.64 -0.17
C LEU A 136 -17.64 11.90 -0.84
N ALA A 137 -16.82 12.95 -0.88
CA ALA A 137 -17.19 14.17 -1.57
C ALA A 137 -17.19 13.96 -3.10
N PRO A 138 -18.21 14.45 -3.83
CA PRO A 138 -18.18 14.42 -5.29
C PRO A 138 -17.04 15.31 -5.80
N TYR A 139 -16.38 14.86 -6.87
CA TYR A 139 -15.27 15.58 -7.50
C TYR A 139 -15.49 15.75 -9.00
N ARG A 140 -14.87 16.78 -9.57
CA ARG A 140 -14.84 17.01 -11.02
C ARG A 140 -13.40 17.03 -11.50
N VAL A 141 -13.06 16.12 -12.40
CA VAL A 141 -11.74 16.12 -13.05
C VAL A 141 -11.71 17.22 -14.09
N ILE A 142 -10.81 18.19 -13.92
CA ILE A 142 -10.52 19.21 -14.92
C ILE A 142 -9.12 18.92 -15.44
N ARG A 143 -9.02 18.49 -16.70
CA ARG A 143 -7.73 18.38 -17.38
C ARG A 143 -7.48 19.69 -18.11
N VAL A 144 -6.50 20.44 -17.62
CA VAL A 144 -5.99 21.63 -18.30
C VAL A 144 -4.74 21.21 -19.04
N ALA A 145 -4.78 21.28 -20.38
CA ALA A 145 -3.59 21.19 -21.20
C ALA A 145 -3.26 22.61 -21.67
N LEU A 146 -1.97 22.97 -21.65
CA LEU A 146 -1.52 24.17 -22.34
C LEU A 146 -1.59 23.89 -23.84
N ASN A 147 -1.97 24.90 -24.63
CA ASN A 147 -2.02 24.81 -26.10
C ASN A 147 -0.71 24.22 -26.67
N VAL A 148 0.43 24.60 -26.12
CA VAL A 148 1.75 24.07 -26.51
C VAL A 148 1.88 22.57 -26.23
N ASP A 149 1.37 22.08 -25.10
CA ASP A 149 1.45 20.66 -24.72
C ASP A 149 0.40 19.80 -25.46
N ALA A 150 -0.72 20.38 -25.87
CA ALA A 150 -1.81 19.69 -26.57
C ALA A 150 -1.67 19.70 -28.10
N GLU A 151 -1.20 20.82 -28.65
CA GLU A 151 -1.19 21.10 -30.10
C GLU A 151 0.24 21.25 -30.64
N GLY A 152 1.25 21.21 -29.78
CA GLY A 152 2.62 21.54 -30.12
C GLY A 152 2.88 23.05 -30.06
N TRP A 153 4.15 23.42 -29.85
CA TRP A 153 4.56 24.81 -29.96
C TRP A 153 4.69 25.19 -31.44
N ARG A 154 4.09 26.31 -31.88
CA ARG A 154 4.28 26.88 -33.20
C ARG A 154 4.86 28.30 -33.08
N PRO A 155 5.80 28.71 -33.95
CA PRO A 155 6.32 30.06 -33.94
C PRO A 155 5.24 31.06 -34.37
N GLU A 156 5.24 32.26 -33.76
CA GLU A 156 4.47 33.39 -34.28
C GLU A 156 5.00 33.77 -35.68
N GLN A 157 4.13 34.32 -36.54
CA GLN A 157 4.52 34.72 -37.89
C GLN A 157 5.67 35.73 -37.86
N GLY A 158 6.77 35.42 -38.56
CA GLY A 158 7.97 36.26 -38.61
C GLY A 158 8.89 36.14 -37.39
N LYS A 159 8.69 35.15 -36.52
CA LYS A 159 9.60 34.89 -35.40
C LYS A 159 10.97 34.47 -35.91
N THR A 160 12.02 35.16 -35.46
CA THR A 160 13.41 34.83 -35.78
C THR A 160 14.14 34.15 -34.63
N ASP A 161 15.13 33.32 -34.94
CA ASP A 161 16.07 32.78 -33.97
C ASP A 161 17.08 33.85 -33.49
N LYS A 162 17.99 33.44 -32.60
CA LYS A 162 19.04 34.31 -32.03
C LYS A 162 20.04 34.83 -33.08
N ASP A 163 20.12 34.19 -34.24
CA ASP A 163 21.04 34.49 -35.34
C ASP A 163 20.32 35.29 -36.46
N GLY A 164 19.02 35.57 -36.28
CA GLY A 164 18.21 36.39 -37.18
C GLY A 164 17.50 35.61 -38.30
N ASN A 165 17.54 34.29 -38.30
CA ASN A 165 16.87 33.46 -39.31
C ASN A 165 15.41 33.21 -38.89
N GLU A 166 14.47 33.17 -39.85
CA GLU A 166 13.08 32.81 -39.54
C GLU A 166 12.97 31.39 -39.00
N VAL A 167 12.21 31.23 -37.91
CA VAL A 167 11.93 29.93 -37.31
C VAL A 167 10.87 29.23 -38.14
N GLU A 168 11.23 28.10 -38.73
CA GLU A 168 10.30 27.26 -39.50
C GLU A 168 9.18 26.70 -38.62
N ASP A 169 7.95 26.79 -39.10
CA ASP A 169 6.78 26.13 -38.52
C ASP A 169 6.76 24.67 -38.96
N ARG A 170 7.02 23.73 -38.04
CA ARG A 170 7.12 22.29 -38.28
C ARG A 170 6.15 21.49 -37.42
#